data_AF-A0A7C4UXV8-F1
#
_entry.id   AF-A0A7C4UXV8-F1
#
_cell.length_a   1.000
_cell.length_b   1.000
_cell.length_c   1.000
_cell.angle_alpha   90.00
_cell.angle_beta   90.00
_cell.angle_gamma   90.00
#
_symmetry.space_group_name_H-M   'P 1'
#
loop_
_entity.id
_entity.type
_entity.pdbx_description
1 polymer ?
#
loop_
_entity_poly.entity_id
_entity_poly.type
_entity_poly.pdbx_seq_one_letter_code
_entity_poly.pdbx_strand_id
1 'polypeptide(L)'
;MTSEFIYDQAPFKSCHASTIVETEPGKLLAAWFGGSDEGNRDVQIWWSQHDGNAWTPPALASDQPGVPCWNPVLFKSQSGKLFLFYKAGENPRAWSGLVRRSTDGGKSWSKSELLPAGLLGPVKNKPIQRKDGTILAGTSVESYRAWACWVERSHDDGKTWRRFGPIFVPDQPYGIIQPTLFETRDGRVVMYCRSRNIGRICRSESRDNGETWTPAERTELPNPGSGIDLVQTAEGKLFLIYNHSAQHRYPLNLAMSADEGNTWKQVHVFEEEPGEFSYPAIIQASDGRLHATYTWKRRRIKHVVLDPMQLRG
;
A
#
# COMPACT_ATOMS: atom_id res chain seq x y z
N MET A 1 -0.60 -1.09 23.00
CA MET A 1 -0.56 -1.80 21.71
C MET A 1 -1.51 -2.98 21.78
N THR A 2 -2.30 -3.20 20.75
CA THR A 2 -3.09 -4.44 20.58
C THR A 2 -2.68 -5.12 19.28
N SER A 3 -2.83 -6.43 19.20
CA SER A 3 -2.54 -7.21 18.01
C SER A 3 -3.44 -8.43 17.92
N GLU A 4 -3.96 -8.68 16.72
CA GLU A 4 -4.88 -9.78 16.44
C GLU A 4 -4.73 -10.24 14.99
N PHE A 5 -5.23 -11.43 14.66
CA PHE A 5 -5.47 -11.80 13.27
C PHE A 5 -6.87 -11.33 12.87
N ILE A 6 -7.02 -10.84 11.63
CA ILE A 6 -8.33 -10.39 11.10
C ILE A 6 -9.34 -11.53 11.05
N TYR A 7 -8.85 -12.77 10.97
CA TYR A 7 -9.66 -13.99 10.95
C TYR A 7 -8.84 -15.19 11.43
N ASP A 8 -9.54 -16.19 11.97
CA ASP A 8 -8.95 -17.48 12.34
C ASP A 8 -9.06 -18.53 11.23
N GLN A 9 -10.17 -18.50 10.49
CA GLN A 9 -10.48 -19.42 9.40
C GLN A 9 -10.76 -18.64 8.12
N ALA A 10 -10.33 -19.20 6.99
CA ALA A 10 -10.52 -18.61 5.68
C ALA A 10 -10.85 -19.68 4.64
N PRO A 11 -11.61 -19.33 3.58
CA PRO A 11 -11.92 -20.23 2.47
C PRO A 11 -10.75 -20.40 1.48
N PHE A 12 -9.59 -19.79 1.77
CA PHE A 12 -8.39 -19.84 0.94
C PHE A 12 -7.19 -20.34 1.76
N LYS A 13 -6.22 -20.95 1.08
CA LYS A 13 -5.02 -21.53 1.71
C LYS A 13 -3.91 -20.49 1.90
N SER A 14 -3.82 -19.55 0.97
CA SER A 14 -2.78 -18.52 0.92
C SER A 14 -3.42 -17.14 0.76
N CYS A 15 -2.83 -16.13 1.40
CA CYS A 15 -3.24 -14.73 1.29
C CYS A 15 -2.05 -13.78 1.32
N HIS A 16 -2.17 -12.64 0.65
CA HIS A 16 -1.10 -11.65 0.62
C HIS A 16 -1.60 -10.24 0.24
N ALA A 17 -0.71 -9.25 0.37
CA ALA A 17 -0.91 -7.85 0.01
C ALA A 17 -2.14 -7.18 0.66
N SER A 18 -2.09 -7.02 1.99
CA SER A 18 -3.16 -6.35 2.71
C SER A 18 -3.18 -4.83 2.45
N THR A 19 -4.37 -4.26 2.63
CA THR A 19 -4.66 -2.83 2.65
C THR A 19 -5.70 -2.55 3.75
N ILE A 20 -5.75 -1.32 4.27
CA ILE A 20 -6.68 -0.92 5.31
C ILE A 20 -7.11 0.54 5.13
N VAL A 21 -8.37 0.84 5.48
CA VAL A 21 -8.93 2.20 5.50
C VAL A 21 -9.92 2.32 6.65
N GLU A 22 -10.08 3.52 7.20
CA GLU A 22 -11.18 3.84 8.10
C GLU A 22 -12.40 4.32 7.28
N THR A 23 -13.50 3.60 7.37
CA THR A 23 -14.72 3.89 6.58
C THR A 23 -15.61 4.91 7.28
N GLU A 24 -15.72 4.82 8.60
CA GLU A 24 -16.38 5.74 9.53
C GLU A 24 -15.54 5.77 10.82
N PRO A 25 -15.61 6.81 11.67
CA PRO A 25 -14.84 6.84 12.92
C PRO A 25 -14.94 5.53 13.73
N GLY A 26 -13.80 4.88 13.96
CA GLY A 26 -13.69 3.61 14.68
C GLY A 26 -14.04 2.36 13.87
N LYS A 27 -14.53 2.50 12.63
CA LYS A 27 -14.85 1.39 11.74
C LYS A 27 -13.80 1.26 10.63
N LEU A 28 -13.29 0.05 10.45
CA LEU A 28 -12.22 -0.24 9.51
C LEU A 28 -12.71 -1.19 8.43
N LEU A 29 -12.10 -1.09 7.25
CA LEU A 29 -12.20 -2.08 6.20
C LEU A 29 -10.78 -2.49 5.81
N ALA A 30 -10.51 -3.79 5.80
CA ALA A 30 -9.27 -4.35 5.29
C ALA A 30 -9.56 -5.26 4.10
N ALA A 31 -8.64 -5.27 3.14
CA ALA A 31 -8.72 -6.17 1.98
C ALA A 31 -7.35 -6.78 1.67
N TRP A 32 -7.34 -7.93 1.00
CA TRP A 32 -6.15 -8.68 0.57
C TRP A 32 -6.53 -9.59 -0.60
N PHE A 33 -5.55 -10.12 -1.32
CA PHE A 33 -5.84 -11.21 -2.26
C PHE A 33 -5.63 -12.57 -1.59
N GLY A 34 -6.40 -13.57 -1.99
CA GLY A 34 -6.32 -14.92 -1.43
C GLY A 34 -6.87 -15.99 -2.37
N GLY A 35 -6.27 -17.17 -2.30
CA GLY A 35 -6.61 -18.34 -3.12
C GLY A 35 -5.77 -19.56 -2.72
N SER A 36 -5.64 -20.52 -3.63
CA SER A 36 -4.83 -21.73 -3.42
C SER A 36 -3.33 -21.42 -3.32
N ASP A 37 -2.80 -20.57 -4.19
CA ASP A 37 -1.46 -19.99 -4.14
C ASP A 37 -1.38 -18.70 -4.99
N GLU A 38 -0.38 -17.86 -4.75
CA GLU A 38 -0.17 -16.60 -5.48
C GLU A 38 -0.09 -16.82 -7.00
N GLY A 39 -0.98 -16.17 -7.75
CA GLY A 39 -1.06 -16.27 -9.21
C GLY A 39 -1.89 -17.42 -9.76
N ASN A 40 -2.44 -18.28 -8.91
CA ASN A 40 -3.37 -19.30 -9.37
C ASN A 40 -4.72 -18.70 -9.80
N ARG A 41 -5.41 -19.37 -10.72
CA ARG A 41 -6.65 -18.89 -11.35
C ARG A 41 -7.81 -18.64 -10.38
N ASP A 42 -7.73 -19.18 -9.16
CA ASP A 42 -8.70 -19.01 -8.09
C ASP A 42 -8.34 -17.87 -7.12
N VAL A 43 -7.28 -17.10 -7.37
CA VAL A 43 -6.94 -15.96 -6.52
C VAL A 43 -7.92 -14.82 -6.75
N GLN A 44 -8.60 -14.44 -5.68
CA GLN A 44 -9.62 -13.40 -5.64
C GLN A 44 -9.27 -12.33 -4.61
N ILE A 45 -10.00 -11.21 -4.63
CA ILE A 45 -9.91 -10.18 -3.59
C ILE A 45 -10.93 -10.48 -2.50
N TRP A 46 -10.45 -10.53 -1.26
CA TRP A 46 -11.21 -10.73 -0.05
C TRP A 46 -11.15 -9.48 0.82
N TRP A 47 -12.16 -9.29 1.66
CA TRP A 47 -12.16 -8.24 2.67
C TRP A 47 -12.74 -8.69 3.99
N SER A 48 -12.57 -7.87 5.01
CA SER A 48 -13.27 -7.96 6.28
C SER A 48 -13.49 -6.54 6.83
N GLN A 49 -14.57 -6.36 7.58
CA GLN A 49 -14.94 -5.11 8.24
C GLN A 49 -14.71 -5.23 9.74
N HIS A 50 -14.21 -4.17 10.36
CA HIS A 50 -14.11 -4.04 11.82
C HIS A 50 -15.14 -3.00 12.28
N ASP A 51 -16.03 -3.39 13.19
CA ASP A 51 -17.11 -2.52 13.69
C ASP A 51 -16.69 -1.59 14.85
N GLY A 52 -15.44 -1.71 15.31
CA GLY A 52 -14.90 -1.03 16.48
C GLY A 52 -14.60 -1.99 17.63
N ASN A 53 -15.12 -3.22 17.56
CA ASN A 53 -14.91 -4.26 18.54
C ASN A 53 -14.34 -5.55 17.94
N ALA A 54 -14.82 -5.99 16.77
CA ALA A 54 -14.38 -7.22 16.15
C ALA A 54 -14.39 -7.16 14.61
N TRP A 55 -13.55 -8.01 14.00
CA TRP A 55 -13.55 -8.25 12.56
C TRP A 55 -14.67 -9.23 12.16
N THR A 56 -15.33 -8.97 11.03
CA THR A 56 -16.23 -9.93 10.40
C THR A 56 -15.43 -11.09 9.77
N PRO A 57 -16.04 -12.26 9.54
CA PRO A 57 -15.42 -13.28 8.70
C PRO A 57 -15.06 -12.73 7.30
N PRO A 58 -14.02 -13.28 6.64
CA PRO A 58 -13.67 -12.91 5.28
C PRO A 58 -14.85 -13.07 4.32
N ALA A 59 -15.13 -12.03 3.54
CA ALA A 59 -16.12 -12.06 2.47
C ALA A 59 -15.47 -11.74 1.12
N LEU A 60 -16.04 -12.30 0.05
CA LEU A 60 -15.57 -12.05 -1.31
C LEU A 60 -15.81 -10.58 -1.64
N ALA A 61 -14.73 -9.85 -1.92
CA ALA A 61 -14.81 -8.47 -2.36
C ALA A 61 -14.96 -8.44 -3.88
N SER A 62 -14.06 -9.09 -4.62
CA SER A 62 -14.08 -9.08 -6.08
C SER A 62 -13.32 -10.26 -6.65
N ASP A 63 -13.75 -10.75 -7.80
CA ASP A 63 -13.10 -11.79 -8.57
C ASP A 63 -13.02 -11.43 -10.05
N GLN A 64 -12.24 -12.21 -10.80
CA GLN A 64 -12.27 -12.26 -12.25
C GLN A 64 -12.24 -13.75 -12.64
N PRO A 65 -13.30 -14.31 -13.26
CA PRO A 65 -13.37 -15.74 -13.51
C PRO A 65 -12.16 -16.27 -14.29
N GLY A 66 -11.41 -17.20 -13.67
CA GLY A 66 -10.24 -17.83 -14.26
C GLY A 66 -8.98 -16.94 -14.37
N VAL A 67 -9.03 -15.71 -13.85
CA VAL A 67 -7.93 -14.74 -13.92
C VAL A 67 -7.55 -14.32 -12.49
N PRO A 68 -6.29 -14.51 -12.06
CA PRO A 68 -5.88 -14.12 -10.71
C PRO A 68 -6.00 -12.61 -10.49
N CYS A 69 -6.53 -12.23 -9.33
CA CYS A 69 -6.56 -10.87 -8.83
C CYS A 69 -5.40 -10.59 -7.85
N TRP A 70 -4.94 -9.34 -7.80
CA TRP A 70 -3.71 -8.96 -7.11
C TRP A 70 -3.80 -7.60 -6.43
N ASN A 71 -2.99 -7.42 -5.39
CA ASN A 71 -2.70 -6.19 -4.68
C ASN A 71 -3.90 -5.23 -4.56
N PRO A 72 -4.92 -5.55 -3.76
CA PRO A 72 -5.98 -4.60 -3.51
C PRO A 72 -5.44 -3.36 -2.80
N VAL A 73 -6.01 -2.21 -3.11
CA VAL A 73 -5.72 -0.93 -2.45
C VAL A 73 -7.03 -0.24 -2.15
N LEU A 74 -7.31 -0.06 -0.86
CA LEU A 74 -8.40 0.74 -0.37
C LEU A 74 -7.96 2.20 -0.25
N PHE A 75 -8.84 3.10 -0.64
CA PHE A 75 -8.62 4.54 -0.55
C PHE A 75 -9.94 5.25 -0.33
N LYS A 76 -10.00 6.13 0.66
CA LYS A 76 -11.15 7.01 0.90
C LYS A 76 -10.73 8.43 0.55
N SER A 77 -11.41 9.04 -0.41
CA SER A 77 -11.16 10.43 -0.77
C SER A 77 -11.81 11.39 0.23
N GLN A 78 -11.38 12.65 0.21
CA GLN A 78 -11.91 13.73 1.04
C GLN A 78 -13.41 13.98 0.80
N SER A 79 -13.95 13.60 -0.37
CA SER A 79 -15.39 13.67 -0.64
C SER A 79 -16.19 12.54 0.02
N GLY A 80 -15.51 11.59 0.69
CA GLY A 80 -16.11 10.44 1.33
C GLY A 80 -16.29 9.22 0.42
N LYS A 81 -15.94 9.33 -0.87
CA LYS A 81 -15.96 8.17 -1.78
C LYS A 81 -14.90 7.17 -1.39
N LEU A 82 -15.28 5.91 -1.39
CA LEU A 82 -14.37 4.80 -1.14
C LEU A 82 -14.09 4.06 -2.44
N PHE A 83 -12.81 3.74 -2.64
CA PHE A 83 -12.30 3.03 -3.81
C PHE A 83 -11.65 1.73 -3.36
N LEU A 84 -11.86 0.67 -4.16
CA LEU A 84 -11.11 -0.57 -4.11
C LEU A 84 -10.47 -0.76 -5.47
N PHE A 85 -9.20 -0.38 -5.57
CA PHE A 85 -8.38 -0.69 -6.72
C PHE A 85 -7.79 -2.09 -6.57
N TYR A 86 -7.64 -2.81 -7.67
CA TYR A 86 -6.93 -4.10 -7.69
C TYR A 86 -6.44 -4.37 -9.11
N LYS A 87 -5.54 -5.35 -9.26
CA LYS A 87 -5.03 -5.75 -10.57
C LYS A 87 -5.55 -7.13 -10.92
N ALA A 88 -5.78 -7.40 -12.19
CA ALA A 88 -6.06 -8.75 -12.68
C ALA A 88 -5.20 -9.07 -13.90
N GLY A 89 -4.76 -10.32 -14.00
CA GLY A 89 -3.90 -10.78 -15.10
C GLY A 89 -2.94 -11.86 -14.62
N GLU A 90 -2.43 -12.68 -15.53
CA GLU A 90 -1.67 -13.90 -15.21
C GLU A 90 -0.45 -13.68 -14.32
N ASN A 91 0.20 -12.51 -14.43
CA ASN A 91 1.37 -12.13 -13.66
C ASN A 91 1.55 -10.60 -13.68
N PRO A 92 2.45 -10.02 -12.86
CA PRO A 92 2.65 -8.58 -12.77
C PRO A 92 2.94 -7.84 -14.08
N ARG A 93 3.44 -8.53 -15.11
CA ARG A 93 3.75 -7.94 -16.42
C ARG A 93 2.53 -7.85 -17.34
N ALA A 94 1.46 -8.58 -17.02
CA ALA A 94 0.24 -8.70 -17.81
C ALA A 94 -0.98 -8.13 -17.08
N TRP A 95 -0.78 -7.30 -16.06
CA TRP A 95 -1.87 -6.71 -15.29
C TRP A 95 -2.68 -5.70 -16.08
N SER A 96 -3.99 -5.74 -15.88
CA SER A 96 -4.90 -4.61 -16.06
C SER A 96 -5.28 -4.05 -14.68
N GLY A 97 -5.47 -2.73 -14.58
CA GLY A 97 -6.02 -2.08 -13.40
C GLY A 97 -7.54 -2.14 -13.40
N LEU A 98 -8.13 -2.46 -12.25
CA LEU A 98 -9.57 -2.44 -12.02
C LEU A 98 -9.90 -1.60 -10.79
N VAL A 99 -11.10 -1.04 -10.78
CA VAL A 99 -11.61 -0.25 -9.66
C VAL A 99 -13.08 -0.56 -9.39
N ARG A 100 -13.42 -0.62 -8.10
CA ARG A 100 -14.79 -0.56 -7.59
C ARG A 100 -14.93 0.64 -6.69
N ARG A 101 -16.14 1.20 -6.62
CA ARG A 101 -16.42 2.41 -5.85
C ARG A 101 -17.61 2.19 -4.92
N SER A 102 -17.57 2.84 -3.77
CA SER A 102 -18.67 2.92 -2.81
C SER A 102 -18.87 4.37 -2.38
N THR A 103 -20.13 4.75 -2.21
CA THR A 103 -20.56 6.08 -1.75
C THR A 103 -21.28 6.03 -0.40
N ASP A 104 -21.32 4.85 0.23
CA ASP A 104 -22.09 4.59 1.45
C ASP A 104 -21.25 3.93 2.57
N GLY A 105 -19.95 4.23 2.58
CA GLY A 105 -19.01 3.73 3.60
C GLY A 105 -18.63 2.25 3.41
N GLY A 106 -18.76 1.71 2.20
CA GLY A 106 -18.42 0.33 1.89
C GLY A 106 -19.55 -0.68 2.11
N LYS A 107 -20.79 -0.20 2.34
CA LYS A 107 -21.98 -1.07 2.51
C LYS A 107 -22.41 -1.67 1.17
N SER A 108 -22.37 -0.88 0.11
CA SER A 108 -22.58 -1.33 -1.27
C SER A 108 -21.47 -0.80 -2.18
N TRP A 109 -21.24 -1.53 -3.27
CA TRP A 109 -20.13 -1.29 -4.19
C TRP A 109 -20.57 -1.44 -5.63
N SER A 110 -20.04 -0.58 -6.50
CA SER A 110 -20.23 -0.67 -7.95
C SER A 110 -19.74 -2.01 -8.50
N LYS A 111 -20.12 -2.30 -9.74
CA LYS A 111 -19.44 -3.32 -10.54
C LYS A 111 -17.97 -2.91 -10.75
N SER A 112 -17.13 -3.91 -11.02
CA SER A 112 -15.74 -3.71 -11.38
C SER A 112 -15.64 -3.03 -12.74
N GLU A 113 -14.84 -1.97 -12.80
CA GLU A 113 -14.54 -1.23 -14.02
C GLU A 113 -13.05 -1.35 -14.32
N LEU A 114 -12.71 -1.57 -15.59
CA LEU A 114 -11.33 -1.48 -16.07
C LEU A 114 -10.90 -0.02 -16.06
N LEU A 115 -9.69 0.24 -15.59
CA LEU A 115 -9.02 1.51 -15.85
C LEU A 115 -8.63 1.59 -17.33
N PRO A 116 -8.55 2.81 -17.90
CA PRO A 116 -8.06 3.00 -19.27
C PRO A 116 -6.71 2.33 -19.51
N ALA A 117 -6.49 1.85 -20.74
CA ALA A 117 -5.27 1.14 -21.11
C ALA A 117 -4.01 1.94 -20.74
N GLY A 118 -3.03 1.26 -20.13
CA GLY A 118 -1.79 1.86 -19.64
C GLY A 118 -1.85 2.40 -18.21
N LEU A 119 -3.02 2.40 -17.57
CA LEU A 119 -3.20 2.71 -16.15
C LEU A 119 -3.43 1.44 -15.33
N LEU A 120 -2.87 1.41 -14.13
CA LEU A 120 -3.04 0.31 -13.16
C LEU A 120 -3.68 0.78 -11.85
N GLY A 121 -3.82 2.09 -11.65
CA GLY A 121 -4.15 2.66 -10.35
C GLY A 121 -3.01 2.45 -9.36
N PRO A 122 -3.26 2.64 -8.06
CA PRO A 122 -2.26 2.35 -7.04
C PRO A 122 -1.90 0.85 -7.06
N VAL A 123 -0.62 0.54 -7.30
CA VAL A 123 -0.18 -0.85 -7.46
C VAL A 123 -0.11 -1.63 -6.15
N LYS A 124 0.04 -0.96 -5.01
CA LYS A 124 0.10 -1.62 -3.69
C LYS A 124 -0.18 -0.69 -2.49
N ASN A 125 0.23 0.57 -2.55
CA ASN A 125 0.05 1.52 -1.45
C ASN A 125 -1.07 2.50 -1.74
N LYS A 126 -1.75 2.94 -0.68
CA LYS A 126 -2.83 3.92 -0.75
C LYS A 126 -2.34 5.22 -1.42
N PRO A 127 -3.14 5.83 -2.31
CA PRO A 127 -2.90 7.19 -2.79
C PRO A 127 -2.85 8.20 -1.64
N ILE A 128 -2.23 9.35 -1.90
CA ILE A 128 -2.44 10.56 -1.09
C ILE A 128 -3.40 11.50 -1.83
N GLN A 129 -4.13 12.32 -1.08
CA GLN A 129 -4.92 13.41 -1.65
C GLN A 129 -4.48 14.73 -1.06
N ARG A 130 -4.06 15.63 -1.94
CA ARG A 130 -3.57 16.95 -1.58
C ARG A 130 -4.71 17.86 -1.13
N LYS A 131 -4.35 19.00 -0.55
CA LYS A 131 -5.31 20.03 -0.10
C LYS A 131 -6.15 20.62 -1.23
N ASP A 132 -5.63 20.65 -2.45
CA ASP A 132 -6.35 21.11 -3.65
C ASP A 132 -7.31 20.04 -4.22
N GLY A 133 -7.43 18.87 -3.58
CA GLY A 133 -8.26 17.76 -4.01
C GLY A 133 -7.59 16.81 -5.01
N THR A 134 -6.37 17.12 -5.49
CA THR A 134 -5.61 16.26 -6.40
C THR A 134 -5.25 14.94 -5.72
N ILE A 135 -5.58 13.81 -6.35
CA ILE A 135 -5.21 12.47 -5.90
C ILE A 135 -3.95 12.02 -6.63
N LEU A 136 -2.95 11.53 -5.89
CA LEU A 136 -1.72 10.97 -6.41
C LEU A 136 -1.63 9.49 -6.05
N ALA A 137 -1.80 8.62 -7.03
CA ALA A 137 -1.72 7.17 -6.89
C ALA A 137 -0.35 6.67 -7.37
N GLY A 138 0.41 6.07 -6.45
CA GLY A 138 1.68 5.43 -6.76
C GLY A 138 1.50 4.15 -7.57
N THR A 139 2.05 4.10 -8.78
CA THR A 139 1.99 2.92 -9.67
C THR A 139 3.40 2.44 -10.04
N SER A 140 3.49 1.28 -10.66
CA SER A 140 4.74 0.75 -11.20
C SER A 140 4.48 -0.28 -12.29
N VAL A 141 5.40 -0.39 -13.23
CA VAL A 141 5.37 -1.40 -14.30
C VAL A 141 6.58 -2.30 -14.18
N GLU A 142 6.34 -3.61 -14.23
CA GLU A 142 7.37 -4.63 -14.30
C GLU A 142 7.46 -5.13 -15.75
N SER A 143 8.50 -4.71 -16.48
CA SER A 143 8.84 -5.30 -17.78
C SER A 143 10.08 -6.20 -17.67
N TYR A 144 10.43 -6.88 -18.76
CA TYR A 144 11.65 -7.68 -18.81
C TYR A 144 12.88 -6.79 -18.59
N ARG A 145 13.49 -6.89 -17.40
CA ARG A 145 14.67 -6.11 -16.94
C ARG A 145 14.47 -4.61 -16.74
N ALA A 146 13.32 -4.06 -17.08
CA ALA A 146 13.00 -2.64 -16.95
C ALA A 146 11.82 -2.45 -16.02
N TRP A 147 12.09 -2.14 -14.74
CA TRP A 147 11.06 -1.79 -13.77
C TRP A 147 11.22 -0.34 -13.37
N ALA A 148 10.09 0.34 -13.22
CA ALA A 148 10.07 1.73 -12.78
C ALA A 148 8.78 2.03 -12.02
N CYS A 149 8.81 3.13 -11.28
CA CYS A 149 7.64 3.75 -10.69
C CYS A 149 7.05 4.79 -11.65
N TRP A 150 5.76 5.05 -11.48
CA TRP A 150 5.06 6.19 -12.06
C TRP A 150 4.08 6.73 -11.01
N VAL A 151 3.52 7.90 -11.27
CA VAL A 151 2.39 8.43 -10.51
C VAL A 151 1.22 8.64 -11.45
N GLU A 152 0.06 8.09 -11.08
CA GLU A 152 -1.21 8.36 -11.75
C GLU A 152 -1.96 9.43 -10.94
N ARG A 153 -2.34 10.52 -11.61
CA ARG A 153 -2.93 11.69 -10.97
C ARG A 153 -4.35 11.94 -11.45
N SER A 154 -5.24 12.27 -10.51
CA SER A 154 -6.62 12.66 -10.79
C SER A 154 -6.95 14.00 -10.13
N HIS A 155 -7.63 14.89 -10.87
CA HIS A 155 -8.11 16.19 -10.38
C HIS A 155 -9.63 16.25 -10.21
N ASP A 156 -10.32 15.15 -10.52
CA ASP A 156 -11.79 15.09 -10.58
C ASP A 156 -12.35 13.98 -9.68
N ASP A 157 -11.65 13.74 -8.55
CA ASP A 157 -12.01 12.78 -7.52
C ASP A 157 -12.13 11.34 -8.07
N GLY A 158 -11.11 10.96 -8.85
CA GLY A 158 -10.90 9.60 -9.33
C GLY A 158 -11.68 9.21 -10.59
N LYS A 159 -12.24 10.19 -11.33
CA LYS A 159 -12.98 9.92 -12.59
C LYS A 159 -12.02 9.77 -13.77
N THR A 160 -11.05 10.67 -13.91
CA THR A 160 -10.01 10.62 -14.94
C THR A 160 -8.62 10.66 -14.34
N TRP A 161 -7.67 10.08 -15.05
CA TRP A 161 -6.31 9.87 -14.57
C TRP A 161 -5.29 10.17 -15.68
N ARG A 162 -4.15 10.75 -15.29
CA ARG A 162 -2.98 10.94 -16.16
C ARG A 162 -1.75 10.37 -15.49
N ARG A 163 -0.85 9.75 -16.27
CA ARG A 163 0.33 9.05 -15.77
C ARG A 163 1.60 9.86 -16.02
N PHE A 164 2.44 9.95 -15.00
CA PHE A 164 3.68 10.73 -14.97
C PHE A 164 4.88 9.86 -14.57
N GLY A 165 6.02 10.05 -15.22
CA GLY A 165 7.23 9.21 -15.11
C GLY A 165 7.82 8.85 -16.48
N PRO A 166 8.71 7.84 -16.58
CA PRO A 166 9.13 6.91 -15.53
C PRO A 166 9.98 7.56 -14.43
N ILE A 167 9.86 7.07 -13.21
CA ILE A 167 10.78 7.30 -12.11
C ILE A 167 11.61 6.02 -11.92
N PHE A 168 12.93 6.13 -12.00
CA PHE A 168 13.85 5.00 -11.92
C PHE A 168 15.14 5.38 -11.19
N VAL A 169 15.91 4.37 -10.80
CA VAL A 169 17.27 4.54 -10.26
C VAL A 169 18.25 4.42 -11.44
N PRO A 170 19.08 5.45 -11.71
CA PRO A 170 20.08 5.39 -12.79
C PRO A 170 20.98 4.15 -12.68
N ASP A 171 21.30 3.55 -13.83
CA ASP A 171 22.20 2.40 -13.96
C ASP A 171 21.80 1.13 -13.16
N GLN A 172 20.54 1.01 -12.75
CA GLN A 172 20.01 -0.15 -12.02
C GLN A 172 18.90 -0.87 -12.80
N PRO A 173 19.21 -1.96 -13.53
CA PRO A 173 18.17 -2.78 -14.17
C PRO A 173 17.27 -3.42 -13.09
N TYR A 174 15.99 -3.65 -13.40
CA TYR A 174 14.94 -4.06 -12.45
C TYR A 174 14.61 -3.06 -11.32
N GLY A 175 15.34 -1.95 -11.19
CA GLY A 175 14.95 -0.69 -10.55
C GLY A 175 14.07 -0.76 -9.29
N ILE A 176 12.98 0.01 -9.33
CA ILE A 176 12.09 0.32 -8.21
C ILE A 176 10.63 0.13 -8.59
N ILE A 177 9.81 -0.29 -7.63
CA ILE A 177 8.37 -0.52 -7.80
C ILE A 177 7.60 -0.26 -6.51
N GLN A 178 6.27 -0.24 -6.60
CA GLN A 178 5.34 -0.14 -5.47
C GLN A 178 5.63 1.05 -4.53
N PRO A 179 5.54 2.29 -5.05
CA PRO A 179 5.84 3.48 -4.25
C PRO A 179 4.74 3.75 -3.21
N THR A 180 5.12 4.34 -2.08
CA THR A 180 4.26 5.04 -1.11
C THR A 180 4.65 6.52 -1.11
N LEU A 181 3.72 7.43 -0.84
CA LEU A 181 3.91 8.87 -1.02
C LEU A 181 3.52 9.66 0.25
N PHE A 182 4.10 10.84 0.41
CA PHE A 182 3.62 11.88 1.34
C PHE A 182 3.92 13.28 0.78
N GLU A 183 3.31 14.30 1.39
CA GLU A 183 3.50 15.70 1.04
C GLU A 183 4.30 16.41 2.15
N THR A 184 5.35 17.14 1.76
CA THR A 184 6.14 17.96 2.70
C THR A 184 5.42 19.27 3.00
N ARG A 185 5.81 19.96 4.07
CA ARG A 185 5.22 21.25 4.46
C ARG A 185 5.36 22.32 3.38
N ASP A 186 6.43 22.28 2.59
CA ASP A 186 6.67 23.19 1.47
C ASP A 186 6.02 22.74 0.15
N GLY A 187 5.19 21.69 0.18
CA GLY A 187 4.36 21.27 -0.95
C GLY A 187 5.06 20.37 -1.97
N ARG A 188 6.27 19.88 -1.67
CA ARG A 188 6.89 18.81 -2.46
C ARG A 188 6.15 17.50 -2.20
N VAL A 189 6.17 16.62 -3.20
CA VAL A 189 5.72 15.24 -3.03
C VAL A 189 6.94 14.36 -3.02
N VAL A 190 7.07 13.52 -2.00
CA VAL A 190 8.18 12.57 -1.89
C VAL A 190 7.61 11.16 -1.94
N MET A 191 8.27 10.29 -2.70
CA MET A 191 7.95 8.87 -2.73
C MET A 191 9.08 8.04 -2.14
N TYR A 192 8.70 6.97 -1.46
CA TYR A 192 9.57 5.85 -1.08
C TYR A 192 9.12 4.60 -1.81
N CYS A 193 10.07 3.78 -2.28
CA CYS A 193 9.77 2.60 -3.07
C CYS A 193 10.70 1.44 -2.72
N ARG A 194 10.16 0.22 -2.81
CA ARG A 194 11.01 -0.97 -2.72
C ARG A 194 11.80 -1.13 -4.02
N SER A 195 12.94 -1.79 -3.92
CA SER A 195 13.85 -1.97 -5.03
C SER A 195 14.15 -3.45 -5.29
N ARG A 196 14.54 -3.78 -6.50
CA ARG A 196 15.07 -5.11 -6.84
C ARG A 196 16.59 -5.02 -6.98
N ASN A 197 17.31 -5.94 -6.33
CA ASN A 197 18.78 -6.07 -6.37
C ASN A 197 19.58 -4.87 -5.85
N ILE A 198 18.95 -3.87 -5.22
CA ILE A 198 19.65 -2.72 -4.60
C ILE A 198 19.86 -2.93 -3.09
N GLY A 199 18.98 -3.67 -2.42
CA GLY A 199 19.09 -3.98 -0.98
C GLY A 199 18.75 -2.80 -0.05
N ARG A 200 18.14 -1.74 -0.59
CA ARG A 200 17.74 -0.51 0.12
C ARG A 200 16.41 0.01 -0.39
N ILE A 201 15.66 0.71 0.46
CA ILE A 201 14.55 1.54 0.00
C ILE A 201 15.14 2.69 -0.83
N CYS A 202 14.46 3.06 -1.91
CA CYS A 202 14.81 4.21 -2.72
C CYS A 202 13.80 5.33 -2.56
N ARG A 203 14.23 6.57 -2.74
CA ARG A 203 13.38 7.77 -2.68
C ARG A 203 13.51 8.63 -3.93
N SER A 204 12.47 9.37 -4.25
CA SER A 204 12.46 10.40 -5.31
C SER A 204 11.50 11.52 -4.88
N GLU A 205 11.72 12.73 -5.39
CA GLU A 205 10.91 13.90 -5.06
C GLU A 205 10.39 14.62 -6.31
N SER A 206 9.23 15.25 -6.17
CA SER A 206 8.60 16.13 -7.14
C SER A 206 8.32 17.49 -6.53
N ARG A 207 8.54 18.55 -7.32
CA ARG A 207 8.35 19.95 -6.94
C ARG A 207 7.19 20.62 -7.70
N ASP A 208 6.51 19.86 -8.55
CA ASP A 208 5.50 20.34 -9.50
C ASP A 208 4.22 19.49 -9.47
N ASN A 209 3.75 19.13 -8.27
CA ASN A 209 2.52 18.36 -8.07
C ASN A 209 2.57 16.94 -8.68
N GLY A 210 3.74 16.30 -8.66
CA GLY A 210 3.92 14.93 -9.13
C GLY A 210 4.04 14.76 -10.65
N GLU A 211 4.29 15.84 -11.41
CA GLU A 211 4.45 15.74 -12.88
C GLU A 211 5.85 15.29 -13.26
N THR A 212 6.86 15.91 -12.68
CA THR A 212 8.25 15.55 -12.85
C THR A 212 8.87 15.16 -11.53
N TRP A 213 9.87 14.28 -11.62
CA TRP A 213 10.47 13.63 -10.48
C TRP A 213 11.98 13.60 -10.66
N THR A 214 12.72 13.75 -9.57
CA THR A 214 14.16 13.49 -9.58
C THR A 214 14.43 12.02 -9.90
N PRO A 215 15.60 11.66 -10.44
CA PRO A 215 16.06 10.28 -10.39
C PRO A 215 15.96 9.73 -8.96
N ALA A 216 15.60 8.45 -8.84
CA ALA A 216 15.48 7.84 -7.53
C ALA A 216 16.86 7.49 -6.96
N GLU A 217 17.04 7.76 -5.66
CA GLU A 217 18.30 7.56 -4.94
C GLU A 217 18.11 6.57 -3.79
N ARG A 218 19.20 5.92 -3.38
CA ARG A 218 19.18 4.96 -2.27
C ARG A 218 19.11 5.71 -0.94
N THR A 219 18.32 5.18 -0.02
CA THR A 219 18.28 5.62 1.38
C THR A 219 19.19 4.74 2.23
N GLU A 220 19.37 5.10 3.50
CA GLU A 220 20.04 4.29 4.51
C GLU A 220 19.25 3.03 4.90
N LEU A 221 17.93 3.01 4.66
CA LEU A 221 17.03 1.97 5.12
C LEU A 221 17.21 0.64 4.35
N PRO A 222 17.66 -0.45 5.00
CA PRO A 222 17.77 -1.77 4.37
C PRO A 222 16.39 -2.31 3.97
N ASN A 223 16.30 -2.97 2.82
CA ASN A 223 15.10 -3.68 2.40
C ASN A 223 15.45 -4.79 1.38
N PRO A 224 14.81 -5.97 1.45
CA PRO A 224 15.14 -7.11 0.60
C PRO A 224 14.38 -7.09 -0.74
N GLY A 225 13.80 -5.95 -1.11
CA GLY A 225 12.81 -5.85 -2.18
C GLY A 225 11.40 -6.32 -1.77
N SER A 226 11.06 -6.21 -0.48
CA SER A 226 9.73 -6.50 0.07
C SER A 226 8.88 -5.23 0.16
N GLY A 227 7.56 -5.40 0.12
CA GLY A 227 6.58 -4.31 0.22
C GLY A 227 6.78 -3.43 1.45
N ILE A 228 6.53 -2.14 1.29
CA ILE A 228 6.57 -1.11 2.34
C ILE A 228 5.27 -0.31 2.30
N ASP A 229 4.91 0.37 3.38
CA ASP A 229 3.90 1.43 3.37
C ASP A 229 4.19 2.47 4.44
N LEU A 230 3.82 3.72 4.15
CA LEU A 230 4.07 4.89 4.97
C LEU A 230 2.77 5.60 5.30
N VAL A 231 2.69 6.20 6.48
CA VAL A 231 1.67 7.20 6.80
C VAL A 231 2.31 8.46 7.37
N GLN A 232 1.81 9.61 6.94
CA GLN A 232 2.08 10.89 7.57
C GLN A 232 0.94 11.17 8.56
N THR A 233 1.27 11.39 9.83
CA THR A 233 0.27 11.71 10.86
C THR A 233 -0.21 13.15 10.75
N ALA A 234 -1.30 13.48 11.43
CA ALA A 234 -1.81 14.85 11.55
C ALA A 234 -0.76 15.83 12.13
N GLU A 235 0.18 15.34 12.94
CA GLU A 235 1.31 16.12 13.47
C GLU A 235 2.47 16.30 12.47
N GLY A 236 2.40 15.65 11.31
CA GLY A 236 3.43 15.69 10.28
C GLY A 236 4.59 14.72 10.48
N LYS A 237 4.51 13.81 11.46
CA LYS A 237 5.50 12.72 11.61
C LYS A 237 5.24 11.64 10.57
N LEU A 238 6.29 11.01 10.06
CA LEU A 238 6.18 9.88 9.14
C LEU A 238 6.41 8.59 9.90
N PHE A 239 5.61 7.57 9.60
CA PHE A 239 5.78 6.21 10.08
C PHE A 239 5.83 5.26 8.89
N LEU A 240 6.89 4.48 8.79
CA LEU A 240 7.17 3.57 7.68
C LEU A 240 7.32 2.14 8.18
N ILE A 241 6.51 1.23 7.64
CA ILE A 241 6.67 -0.21 7.88
C ILE A 241 7.50 -0.82 6.75
N TYR A 242 8.56 -1.54 7.12
CA TYR A 242 9.47 -2.18 6.17
C TYR A 242 10.22 -3.35 6.82
N ASN A 243 10.77 -4.24 5.99
CA ASN A 243 11.68 -5.27 6.48
C ASN A 243 13.08 -4.70 6.66
N HIS A 244 13.61 -4.70 7.90
CA HIS A 244 14.94 -4.16 8.21
C HIS A 244 16.04 -5.18 7.89
N SER A 245 16.17 -5.53 6.61
CA SER A 245 17.17 -6.47 6.12
C SER A 245 17.39 -6.23 4.63
N ALA A 246 18.60 -6.42 4.13
CA ALA A 246 18.86 -6.38 2.70
C ALA A 246 18.52 -7.69 1.98
N GLN A 247 18.20 -8.76 2.74
CA GLN A 247 18.11 -10.13 2.21
C GLN A 247 16.85 -10.88 2.63
N HIS A 248 16.26 -10.54 3.79
CA HIS A 248 15.22 -11.34 4.41
C HIS A 248 13.93 -10.54 4.63
N ARG A 249 12.79 -11.24 4.56
CA ARG A 249 11.45 -10.68 4.89
C ARG A 249 11.16 -10.70 6.41
N TYR A 250 12.22 -10.58 7.21
CA TYR A 250 12.23 -10.39 8.66
C TYR A 250 13.55 -9.68 9.05
N PRO A 251 13.60 -8.95 10.17
CA PRO A 251 12.44 -8.55 10.98
C PRO A 251 11.53 -7.56 10.23
N LEU A 252 10.26 -7.44 10.63
CA LEU A 252 9.33 -6.42 10.15
C LEU A 252 9.29 -5.27 11.15
N ASN A 253 9.72 -4.08 10.73
CA ASN A 253 10.00 -2.95 11.62
C ASN A 253 9.10 -1.77 11.30
N LEU A 254 8.92 -0.91 12.30
CA LEU A 254 8.37 0.43 12.17
C LEU A 254 9.50 1.44 12.41
N ALA A 255 9.76 2.29 11.42
CA ALA A 255 10.60 3.47 11.61
C ALA A 255 9.75 4.74 11.62
N MET A 256 10.23 5.74 12.35
CA MET A 256 9.65 7.07 12.46
C MET A 256 10.64 8.11 11.95
N SER A 257 10.13 9.12 11.25
CA SER A 257 10.85 10.34 10.91
C SER A 257 10.08 11.56 11.42
N ALA A 258 10.77 12.49 12.06
CA ALA A 258 10.24 13.77 12.55
C ALA A 258 10.61 14.96 11.65
N ASP A 259 11.44 14.72 10.63
CA ASP A 259 12.08 15.71 9.78
C ASP A 259 11.79 15.47 8.29
N GLU A 260 10.56 15.04 7.99
CA GLU A 260 10.06 14.84 6.61
C GLU A 260 10.87 13.80 5.80
N GLY A 261 11.35 12.76 6.49
CA GLY A 261 12.05 11.63 5.89
C GLY A 261 13.55 11.86 5.69
N ASN A 262 14.12 12.92 6.26
CA ASN A 262 15.56 13.16 6.18
C ASN A 262 16.36 12.20 7.08
N THR A 263 15.83 11.88 8.26
CA THR A 263 16.38 10.87 9.16
C THR A 263 15.30 9.93 9.68
N TRP A 264 15.70 8.68 9.94
CA TRP A 264 14.81 7.62 10.39
C TRP A 264 15.32 6.95 11.66
N LYS A 265 14.41 6.74 12.62
CA LYS A 265 14.66 5.95 13.83
C LYS A 265 13.71 4.77 13.91
N GLN A 266 14.23 3.59 14.19
CA GLN A 266 13.40 2.43 14.51
C GLN A 266 12.71 2.63 15.86
N VAL A 267 11.38 2.48 15.88
CA VAL A 267 10.55 2.70 17.07
C VAL A 267 9.78 1.45 17.51
N HIS A 268 9.63 0.46 16.63
CA HIS A 268 8.98 -0.80 16.96
C HIS A 268 9.41 -1.94 16.03
N VAL A 269 9.33 -3.18 16.50
CA VAL A 269 9.51 -4.41 15.72
C VAL A 269 8.24 -5.24 15.86
N PHE A 270 7.55 -5.49 14.75
CA PHE A 270 6.31 -6.26 14.74
C PHE A 270 6.56 -7.76 14.84
N GLU A 271 7.59 -8.23 14.14
CA GLU A 271 7.94 -9.64 13.99
C GLU A 271 9.47 -9.74 13.88
N GLU A 272 10.12 -10.35 14.86
CA GLU A 272 11.58 -10.45 14.93
C GLU A 272 12.10 -11.79 14.39
N GLU A 273 11.40 -12.87 14.70
CA GLU A 273 11.78 -14.24 14.38
C GLU A 273 11.88 -14.50 12.86
N PRO A 274 12.68 -15.49 12.41
CA PRO A 274 12.71 -15.90 11.03
C PRO A 274 11.32 -16.26 10.46
N GLY A 275 10.97 -15.64 9.33
CA GLY A 275 9.70 -15.87 8.65
C GLY A 275 9.46 -14.94 7.48
N GLU A 276 8.30 -15.10 6.83
CA GLU A 276 7.84 -14.17 5.81
C GLU A 276 6.78 -13.23 6.38
N PHE A 277 7.18 -12.00 6.68
CA PHE A 277 6.28 -10.92 7.11
C PHE A 277 6.40 -9.77 6.12
N SER A 278 5.31 -9.47 5.43
CA SER A 278 5.44 -8.71 4.19
C SER A 278 4.17 -7.98 3.80
N TYR A 279 4.34 -7.04 2.87
CA TYR A 279 3.29 -6.20 2.29
C TYR A 279 2.41 -5.55 3.37
N PRO A 280 3.02 -4.70 4.21
CA PRO A 280 2.29 -3.97 5.22
C PRO A 280 1.39 -2.91 4.59
N ALA A 281 0.37 -2.47 5.32
CA ALA A 281 -0.37 -1.25 5.10
C ALA A 281 -0.51 -0.53 6.43
N ILE A 282 -0.48 0.81 6.44
CA ILE A 282 -0.59 1.60 7.66
C ILE A 282 -1.43 2.86 7.43
N ILE A 283 -2.31 3.19 8.38
CA ILE A 283 -3.06 4.44 8.42
C ILE A 283 -3.00 5.04 9.83
N GLN A 284 -3.26 6.33 9.95
CA GLN A 284 -3.70 6.93 11.21
C GLN A 284 -5.22 7.02 11.15
N ALA A 285 -5.92 6.43 12.11
CA ALA A 285 -7.37 6.50 12.22
C ALA A 285 -7.79 7.77 12.98
N SER A 286 -9.09 8.06 12.97
CA SER A 286 -9.70 9.24 13.60
C SER A 286 -9.51 9.30 15.12
N ASP A 287 -9.22 8.17 15.76
CA ASP A 287 -8.86 8.09 17.18
C ASP A 287 -7.40 8.51 17.47
N GLY A 288 -6.65 8.90 16.44
CA GLY A 288 -5.26 9.32 16.51
C GLY A 288 -4.26 8.16 16.52
N ARG A 289 -4.72 6.91 16.56
CA ARG A 289 -3.84 5.72 16.62
C ARG A 289 -3.40 5.29 15.23
N LEU A 290 -2.28 4.57 15.20
CA LEU A 290 -1.78 3.93 13.99
C LEU A 290 -2.36 2.52 13.88
N HIS A 291 -3.00 2.23 12.75
CA HIS A 291 -3.53 0.91 12.42
C HIS A 291 -2.68 0.32 11.30
N ALA A 292 -2.07 -0.83 11.57
CA ALA A 292 -1.23 -1.53 10.63
C ALA A 292 -1.80 -2.90 10.30
N THR A 293 -1.79 -3.29 9.03
CA THR A 293 -2.04 -4.67 8.59
C THR A 293 -0.85 -5.22 7.83
N TYR A 294 -0.61 -6.52 7.89
CA TYR A 294 0.42 -7.16 7.06
C TYR A 294 0.15 -8.64 6.84
N THR A 295 0.79 -9.18 5.81
CA THR A 295 0.77 -10.62 5.55
C THR A 295 1.68 -11.34 6.54
N TRP A 296 1.10 -12.30 7.25
CA TRP A 296 1.81 -13.18 8.18
C TRP A 296 1.99 -14.57 7.56
N LYS A 297 3.22 -14.90 7.18
CA LYS A 297 3.64 -16.21 6.63
C LYS A 297 2.80 -16.71 5.44
N ARG A 298 2.22 -15.79 4.66
CA ARG A 298 1.24 -16.04 3.58
C ARG A 298 -0.03 -16.77 3.99
N ARG A 299 -0.30 -16.91 5.29
CA ARG A 299 -1.43 -17.71 5.81
C ARG A 299 -2.57 -16.87 6.35
N ARG A 300 -2.23 -15.73 6.96
CA ARG A 300 -3.20 -14.84 7.60
C ARG A 300 -2.80 -13.38 7.42
N ILE A 301 -3.77 -12.50 7.61
CA ILE A 301 -3.53 -11.06 7.75
C ILE A 301 -3.59 -10.70 9.23
N LYS A 302 -2.53 -10.07 9.72
CA LYS A 302 -2.42 -9.58 11.10
C LYS A 302 -2.77 -8.10 11.14
N HIS A 303 -3.51 -7.66 12.14
CA HIS A 303 -3.85 -6.27 12.44
C HIS A 303 -3.22 -5.87 13.78
N VAL A 304 -2.64 -4.67 13.83
CA VAL A 304 -1.95 -4.12 14.99
C VAL A 304 -2.37 -2.67 15.18
N VAL A 305 -2.65 -2.30 16.42
CA VAL A 305 -2.93 -0.90 16.81
C VAL A 305 -1.83 -0.39 17.73
N LEU A 306 -1.25 0.75 17.37
CA LEU A 306 -0.16 1.41 18.08
C LEU A 306 -0.59 2.83 18.46
N ASP A 307 -0.24 3.26 19.67
CA ASP A 307 -0.36 4.64 20.08
C ASP A 307 0.92 5.39 19.66
N PRO A 308 0.85 6.31 18.68
CA PRO A 308 2.04 7.01 18.20
C PRO A 308 2.72 7.87 19.29
N MET A 309 2.00 8.28 20.35
CA MET A 309 2.60 9.04 21.45
C MET A 309 3.48 8.18 22.36
N GLN A 310 3.24 6.86 22.39
CA GLN A 310 4.03 5.90 23.16
C GLN A 310 5.28 5.42 22.40
N LEU A 311 5.33 5.66 21.08
CA LEU A 311 6.48 5.32 20.25
C LEU A 311 7.58 6.38 20.44
N ARG A 312 8.56 6.07 21.28
CA ARG A 312 9.66 7.00 21.58
C ARG A 312 10.74 6.94 20.50
N GLY A 313 10.87 8.04 19.75
CA GLY A 313 12.05 8.41 18.99
C GLY A 313 13.05 9.21 19.81
#